data_AF-A0A957PUL9-F1
#
_entry.id   AF-A0A957PUL9-F1
#
_cell.length_a   1.000
_cell.length_b   1.000
_cell.length_c   1.000
_cell.angle_alpha   90.00
_cell.angle_beta   90.00
_cell.angle_gamma   90.00
#
_symmetry.space_group_name_H-M   'P 1'
#
loop_
_entity.id
_entity.type
_entity.pdbx_description
1 polymer ?
#
loop_
_entity_poly.entity_id
_entity_poly.type
_entity_poly.pdbx_seq_one_letter_code
_entity_poly.pdbx_strand_id
1 'polypeptide(L)'
;MTLFNKYENAKKVLSASPTFSIIKANEQGLIAMRQSNAPKRGILRLLLPQAHVVITDQQADDPAISVRPDPLAVFMVIALLGGVAVEFLMDRSTYPREYPPEFIYGLAVFYIGLLIIEIFKTKKHIQTLLNSSKR
;
A
#
# COMPACT_ATOMS: atom_id res chain seq x y z
N MET A 1 -23.45 -24.73 1.89
CA MET A 1 -22.81 -23.88 2.92
C MET A 1 -22.17 -22.72 2.17
N THR A 2 -22.85 -21.57 2.16
CA THR A 2 -22.95 -20.62 1.05
C THR A 2 -21.83 -19.57 1.02
N LEU A 3 -21.41 -19.18 -0.19
CA LEU A 3 -20.35 -18.21 -0.53
C LEU A 3 -20.34 -16.92 0.30
N PHE A 4 -21.53 -16.43 0.69
CA PHE A 4 -21.74 -15.33 1.63
C PHE A 4 -20.95 -15.47 2.94
N ASN A 5 -20.65 -16.69 3.37
CA ASN A 5 -20.02 -16.95 4.65
C ASN A 5 -18.52 -16.59 4.66
N LYS A 6 -17.80 -16.68 3.54
CA LYS A 6 -16.34 -16.40 3.50
C LYS A 6 -16.02 -14.91 3.47
N TYR A 7 -16.71 -14.13 2.64
CA TYR A 7 -16.54 -12.67 2.59
C TYR A 7 -16.97 -12.00 3.90
N GLU A 8 -18.14 -12.37 4.43
CA GLU A 8 -18.61 -11.88 5.73
C GLU A 8 -17.68 -12.32 6.87
N ASN A 9 -17.09 -13.52 6.81
CA ASN A 9 -16.08 -13.92 7.78
C ASN A 9 -14.80 -13.06 7.65
N ALA A 10 -14.28 -12.82 6.45
CA ALA A 10 -13.13 -11.95 6.25
C ALA A 10 -13.38 -10.53 6.76
N LYS A 11 -14.57 -9.97 6.51
CA LYS A 11 -15.00 -8.68 7.03
C LYS A 11 -15.09 -8.68 8.56
N LYS A 12 -15.66 -9.72 9.18
CA LYS A 12 -15.72 -9.87 10.65
C LYS A 12 -14.32 -9.95 11.26
N VAL A 13 -13.45 -10.79 10.70
CA VAL A 13 -12.07 -10.97 11.17
C VAL A 13 -11.27 -9.68 11.07
N LEU A 14 -11.43 -8.93 9.97
CA LEU A 14 -10.78 -7.62 9.80
C LEU A 14 -11.35 -6.56 10.74
N SER A 15 -12.66 -6.56 10.97
CA SER A 15 -13.31 -5.63 11.91
C SER A 15 -12.92 -5.89 13.36
N ALA A 16 -12.67 -7.16 13.71
CA ALA A 16 -12.24 -7.56 15.05
C ALA A 16 -10.72 -7.42 15.27
N SER A 17 -9.94 -7.25 14.21
CA SER A 17 -8.48 -7.16 14.30
C SER A 17 -8.03 -5.74 14.67
N PRO A 18 -7.22 -5.54 15.73
CA PRO A 18 -6.61 -4.24 16.00
C PRO A 18 -5.57 -3.84 14.93
N THR A 19 -5.10 -4.81 14.13
CA THR A 19 -4.03 -4.63 13.14
C THR A 19 -4.52 -4.00 11.84
N PHE A 20 -5.83 -4.00 11.57
CA PHE A 20 -6.38 -3.45 10.33
C PHE A 20 -7.52 -2.47 10.62
N SER A 21 -7.61 -1.41 9.82
CA SER A 21 -8.74 -0.48 9.81
C SER A 21 -9.44 -0.58 8.46
N ILE A 22 -10.76 -0.76 8.47
CA ILE A 22 -11.58 -0.75 7.25
C ILE A 22 -11.75 0.71 6.80
N ILE A 23 -11.34 1.00 5.56
CA ILE A 23 -11.46 2.32 4.93
C ILE A 23 -12.80 2.42 4.19
N LYS A 24 -13.17 1.36 3.48
CA LYS A 24 -14.41 1.30 2.70
C LYS A 24 -14.91 -0.14 2.68
N ALA A 25 -16.20 -0.33 2.91
CA ALA A 25 -16.87 -1.62 2.72
C ALA A 25 -18.16 -1.37 1.95
N ASN A 26 -18.32 -2.04 0.81
CA ASN A 26 -19.57 -2.09 0.06
C ASN A 26 -19.93 -3.55 -0.24
N GLU A 27 -21.05 -3.75 -0.91
CA GLU A 27 -21.55 -5.08 -1.29
C GLU A 27 -20.59 -5.83 -2.24
N GLN A 28 -19.74 -5.11 -2.97
CA GLN A 28 -18.86 -5.66 -4.00
C GLN A 28 -17.41 -5.86 -3.52
N GLY A 29 -17.05 -5.30 -2.36
CA GLY A 29 -15.71 -5.42 -1.83
C GLY A 29 -15.39 -4.56 -0.61
N LEU A 30 -14.23 -4.85 -0.05
CA LEU A 30 -13.71 -4.27 1.18
C LEU A 30 -12.29 -3.78 0.96
N ILE A 31 -12.04 -2.54 1.37
CA ILE A 31 -10.71 -1.93 1.42
C ILE A 31 -10.33 -1.78 2.88
N ALA A 32 -9.27 -2.47 3.28
CA ALA A 32 -8.67 -2.36 4.60
C ALA A 32 -7.23 -1.85 4.49
N MET A 33 -6.76 -1.19 5.54
CA MET A 33 -5.39 -0.71 5.66
C MET A 33 -4.81 -1.19 6.97
N ARG A 34 -3.53 -1.57 6.93
CA ARG A 34 -2.82 -1.98 8.14
C ARG A 34 -2.63 -0.78 9.07
N GLN A 35 -2.93 -0.96 10.35
CA GLN A 35 -2.57 0.02 11.35
C GLN A 35 -1.04 0.06 11.51
N SER A 36 -0.52 1.27 11.53
CA SER A 36 0.89 1.57 11.64
C SER A 36 1.02 2.79 12.54
N ASN A 37 2.07 2.83 13.34
CA ASN A 37 2.45 4.00 14.14
C ASN A 37 2.99 5.14 13.26
N ALA A 38 3.13 4.91 11.95
CA ALA A 38 3.51 5.94 11.01
C ALA A 38 2.44 7.05 10.91
N PRO A 39 2.87 8.33 10.82
CA PRO A 39 1.95 9.43 10.59
C PRO A 39 1.13 9.23 9.32
N LYS A 40 -0.20 9.27 9.48
CA LYS A 40 -1.17 9.09 8.38
C LYS A 40 -1.59 10.41 7.72
N ARG A 41 -1.11 11.56 8.23
CA ARG A 41 -1.51 12.91 7.81
C ARG A 41 -0.28 13.81 7.64
N GLY A 42 -0.42 14.87 6.83
CA GLY A 42 0.62 15.86 6.58
C GLY A 42 1.73 15.40 5.65
N ILE A 43 2.79 16.22 5.52
CA ILE A 43 3.92 15.97 4.61
C ILE A 43 4.64 14.65 4.88
N LEU A 44 4.72 14.22 6.15
CA LEU A 44 5.37 12.95 6.51
C LEU A 44 4.69 11.75 5.84
N ARG A 45 3.41 11.87 5.46
CA ARG A 45 2.69 10.83 4.72
C ARG A 45 3.25 10.63 3.31
N LEU A 46 3.86 11.65 2.71
CA LEU A 46 4.52 11.58 1.41
C LEU A 46 5.83 10.79 1.48
N LEU A 47 6.46 10.72 2.66
CA LEU A 47 7.72 10.01 2.86
C LEU A 47 7.53 8.55 3.26
N LEU A 48 6.35 8.21 3.79
CA LEU A 48 6.03 6.89 4.30
C LEU A 48 4.93 6.25 3.44
N PRO A 49 5.30 5.36 2.49
CA PRO A 49 4.33 4.69 1.63
C PRO A 49 3.40 3.79 2.43
N GLN A 50 2.16 3.63 1.97
CA GLN A 50 1.20 2.70 2.56
C GLN A 50 0.64 1.77 1.50
N ALA A 51 0.15 0.63 1.96
CA ALA A 51 -0.52 -0.35 1.13
C ALA A 51 -1.92 -0.61 1.66
N HIS A 52 -2.85 -0.83 0.74
CA HIS A 52 -4.22 -1.23 1.03
C HIS A 52 -4.42 -2.70 0.65
N VAL A 53 -5.14 -3.40 1.51
CA VAL A 53 -5.73 -4.70 1.21
C VAL A 53 -7.06 -4.44 0.54
N VAL A 54 -7.28 -5.03 -0.62
CA VAL A 54 -8.56 -5.03 -1.32
C VAL A 54 -9.05 -6.46 -1.43
N ILE A 55 -10.21 -6.70 -0.83
CA ILE A 55 -10.92 -7.97 -0.88
C ILE A 55 -12.14 -7.73 -1.75
N THR A 56 -12.16 -8.30 -2.94
CA THR A 56 -13.34 -8.25 -3.82
C THR A 56 -14.14 -9.53 -3.64
N ASP A 57 -15.45 -9.38 -3.53
CA ASP A 57 -16.36 -10.52 -3.57
C ASP A 57 -16.47 -10.99 -5.02
N GLN A 58 -15.64 -11.97 -5.39
CA GLN A 58 -15.77 -12.64 -6.68
C GLN A 58 -16.75 -13.80 -6.48
N GLN A 59 -17.74 -13.92 -7.37
CA GLN A 59 -18.76 -14.97 -7.38
C GLN A 59 -18.20 -16.41 -7.49
N ALA A 60 -16.88 -16.60 -7.58
CA ALA A 60 -16.20 -17.88 -7.67
C ALA A 60 -15.49 -18.20 -6.34
N ASP A 61 -16.01 -19.20 -5.60
CA ASP A 61 -15.50 -19.99 -4.46
C ASP A 61 -14.53 -19.41 -3.39
N ASP A 62 -13.69 -18.43 -3.68
CA ASP A 62 -12.82 -17.73 -2.75
C ASP A 62 -12.75 -16.21 -3.05
N PRO A 63 -12.88 -15.35 -2.03
CA PRO A 63 -12.73 -13.90 -2.21
C PRO A 63 -11.31 -13.57 -2.69
N ALA A 64 -11.19 -12.79 -3.76
CA ALA A 64 -9.90 -12.38 -4.28
C ALA A 64 -9.29 -11.29 -3.38
N ILE A 65 -8.12 -11.61 -2.81
CA ILE A 65 -7.39 -10.71 -1.91
C ILE A 65 -6.17 -10.17 -2.63
N SER A 66 -6.11 -8.86 -2.81
CA SER A 66 -4.98 -8.15 -3.40
C SER A 66 -4.42 -7.13 -2.41
N VAL A 67 -3.11 -6.92 -2.45
CA VAL A 67 -2.42 -5.85 -1.72
C VAL A 67 -1.84 -4.92 -2.76
N ARG A 68 -2.25 -3.65 -2.73
CA ARG A 68 -1.79 -2.64 -3.69
C ARG A 68 -1.35 -1.37 -2.98
N PRO A 69 -0.39 -0.62 -3.54
CA PRO A 69 -0.06 0.71 -3.04
C PRO A 69 -1.31 1.59 -2.99
N ASP A 70 -1.36 2.50 -2.02
CA ASP A 70 -2.39 3.51 -2.01
C ASP A 70 -2.16 4.55 -3.14
N PRO A 71 -3.20 5.30 -3.57
CA PRO A 71 -3.06 6.23 -4.69
C PRO A 71 -1.95 7.27 -4.50
N LEU A 72 -1.72 7.72 -3.26
CA LEU A 72 -0.65 8.67 -2.97
C LEU A 72 0.73 8.04 -3.13
N ALA A 73 0.91 6.79 -2.71
CA ALA A 73 2.16 6.07 -2.94
C ALA A 73 2.43 5.85 -4.43
N VAL A 74 1.41 5.56 -5.24
CA VAL A 74 1.56 5.48 -6.70
C VAL A 74 2.02 6.81 -7.28
N PHE A 75 1.37 7.92 -6.87
CA PHE A 75 1.75 9.26 -7.28
C PHE A 75 3.21 9.58 -6.94
N MET A 76 3.63 9.29 -5.70
CA MET A 76 5.00 9.52 -5.26
C MET A 76 6.02 8.70 -6.06
N VAL A 77 5.71 7.44 -6.39
CA VAL A 77 6.58 6.62 -7.27
C VAL A 77 6.74 7.27 -8.64
N ILE A 78 5.64 7.73 -9.26
CA ILE A 78 5.68 8.41 -10.56
C ILE A 78 6.52 9.71 -10.47
N ALA A 79 6.29 10.52 -9.43
CA ALA A 79 7.04 11.76 -9.22
C ALA A 79 8.55 11.52 -9.04
N LEU A 80 8.93 10.48 -8.28
CA LEU A 80 10.33 10.12 -8.07
C LEU A 80 10.98 9.60 -9.34
N LEU A 81 10.29 8.75 -10.11
CA LEU A 81 10.79 8.28 -11.41
C LEU A 81 10.94 9.44 -12.40
N GLY A 82 10.00 10.38 -12.42
CA GLY A 82 10.11 11.61 -13.20
C GLY A 82 11.31 12.46 -12.78
N GLY A 83 11.52 12.64 -11.48
CA GLY A 83 12.68 13.35 -10.94
C GLY A 83 14.00 12.69 -11.31
N VAL A 84 14.08 11.35 -11.23
CA VAL A 84 15.24 10.56 -11.67
C VAL A 84 15.48 10.72 -13.17
N ALA A 85 14.43 10.70 -13.99
CA ALA A 85 14.55 10.91 -15.42
C ALA A 85 15.06 12.31 -15.76
N VAL A 86 14.54 13.35 -15.09
CA VAL A 86 15.05 14.73 -15.24
C VAL A 86 16.51 14.80 -14.81
N GLU A 87 16.87 14.16 -13.71
CA GLU A 87 18.24 14.13 -13.21
C GLU A 87 19.21 13.49 -14.20
N PHE A 88 18.76 12.44 -14.89
CA PHE A 88 19.55 11.71 -15.88
C PHE A 88 19.62 12.42 -17.24
N LEU A 89 18.53 13.06 -17.68
CA LEU A 89 18.41 13.61 -19.03
C LEU A 89 18.85 15.07 -19.15
N MET A 90 18.76 15.85 -18.08
CA MET A 90 19.06 17.28 -18.11
C MET A 90 20.40 17.55 -17.41
N ASP A 91 21.34 18.12 -18.17
CA ASP A 91 22.64 18.51 -17.64
C ASP A 91 22.52 19.67 -16.64
N ARG A 92 23.20 19.52 -15.51
CA ARG A 92 23.25 20.52 -14.43
C ARG A 92 24.05 21.77 -14.81
N SER A 93 24.93 21.68 -15.80
CA SER A 93 25.64 22.86 -16.33
C SER A 93 24.68 23.87 -16.96
N THR A 94 23.66 23.36 -17.66
CA THR A 94 22.66 24.17 -18.37
C THR A 94 21.47 24.49 -17.46
N TYR A 95 21.10 23.55 -16.60
CA TYR A 95 19.96 23.67 -15.69
C TYR A 95 20.41 23.41 -14.25
N PRO A 96 21.02 24.41 -13.57
CA PRO A 96 21.55 24.25 -12.22
C PRO A 96 20.44 23.95 -11.21
N ARG A 97 20.74 23.10 -10.23
CA ARG A 97 19.82 22.65 -9.17
C ARG A 97 20.47 22.80 -7.81
N GLU A 98 19.69 23.23 -6.82
CA GLU A 98 20.18 23.53 -5.46
C GLU A 98 20.41 22.29 -4.58
N TYR A 99 19.99 21.11 -5.03
CA TYR A 99 20.14 19.86 -4.28
C TYR A 99 21.24 18.95 -4.88
N PRO A 100 21.92 18.13 -4.07
CA PRO A 100 22.92 17.17 -4.56
C PRO A 100 22.31 16.13 -5.51
N PRO A 101 23.00 15.71 -6.60
CA PRO A 101 22.47 14.70 -7.54
C PRO A 101 21.98 13.43 -6.85
N GLU A 102 22.71 12.97 -5.84
CA GLU A 102 22.45 11.74 -5.10
C GLU A 102 21.12 11.78 -4.34
N PHE A 103 20.61 12.97 -4.03
CA PHE A 103 19.41 13.15 -3.22
C PHE A 103 18.17 12.49 -3.87
N ILE A 104 17.93 12.74 -5.16
CA ILE A 104 16.73 12.21 -5.83
C ILE A 104 16.82 10.69 -6.02
N TYR A 105 18.01 10.17 -6.32
CA TYR A 105 18.24 8.72 -6.42
C TYR A 105 18.06 8.04 -5.07
N GLY A 106 18.67 8.60 -4.02
CA GLY A 106 18.56 8.09 -2.66
C GLY A 106 17.12 8.10 -2.15
N LEU A 107 16.39 9.20 -2.38
CA LEU A 107 14.97 9.31 -2.02
C LEU A 107 14.12 8.31 -2.80
N ALA A 108 14.37 8.12 -4.10
CA ALA A 108 13.66 7.14 -4.92
C ALA A 108 13.86 5.71 -4.42
N VAL A 109 15.11 5.30 -4.19
CA VAL A 109 15.45 3.97 -3.67
C VAL A 109 14.85 3.75 -2.29
N PHE A 110 14.98 4.73 -1.39
CA PHE A 110 14.43 4.65 -0.05
C PHE A 110 12.91 4.49 -0.07
N TYR A 111 12.21 5.32 -0.85
CA TYR A 111 10.75 5.29 -0.92
C TYR A 111 10.22 4.00 -1.53
N ILE A 112 10.78 3.58 -2.67
CA ILE A 112 10.38 2.34 -3.35
C ILE A 112 10.70 1.13 -2.48
N GLY A 113 11.85 1.11 -1.81
CA GLY A 113 12.23 0.05 -0.86
C GLY A 113 11.24 -0.06 0.30
N LEU A 114 10.86 1.07 0.91
CA LEU A 114 9.84 1.08 1.97
C LEU A 114 8.48 0.60 1.46
N LEU A 115 8.07 0.99 0.24
CA LEU A 115 6.80 0.57 -0.34
C LEU A 115 6.77 -0.95 -0.56
N ILE A 116 7.85 -1.52 -1.07
CA ILE A 116 8.01 -2.96 -1.25
C ILE A 116 7.87 -3.67 0.10
N ILE A 117 8.60 -3.23 1.12
CA ILE A 117 8.54 -3.79 2.47
C ILE A 117 7.12 -3.71 3.03
N GLU A 118 6.44 -2.58 2.87
CA GLU A 118 5.08 -2.38 3.37
C GLU A 118 4.08 -3.32 2.68
N ILE A 119 4.19 -3.50 1.36
CA ILE A 119 3.37 -4.46 0.61
C ILE A 119 3.60 -5.88 1.11
N PHE A 120 4.86 -6.32 1.25
CA PHE A 120 5.18 -7.66 1.73
C PHE A 120 4.71 -7.89 3.16
N LYS A 121 4.94 -6.93 4.07
CA LYS A 121 4.47 -7.00 5.45
C LYS A 121 2.96 -7.07 5.51
N THR A 122 2.26 -6.25 4.75
CA THR A 122 0.79 -6.22 4.70
C THR A 122 0.24 -7.53 4.15
N LYS A 123 0.83 -8.05 3.07
CA LYS A 123 0.47 -9.35 2.48
C LYS A 123 0.66 -10.50 3.47
N LYS A 124 1.80 -10.53 4.16
CA LYS A 124 2.07 -11.56 5.19
C LYS A 124 1.04 -11.50 6.32
N HIS A 125 0.76 -10.31 6.85
CA HIS A 125 -0.18 -10.15 7.96
C HIS A 125 -1.61 -10.53 7.59
N ILE A 126 -2.11 -10.13 6.41
CA ILE A 126 -3.46 -10.50 5.99
C ILE A 126 -3.59 -12.02 5.79
N GLN A 127 -2.56 -12.67 5.24
CA GLN A 127 -2.55 -14.13 5.08
C GLN A 127 -2.55 -14.84 6.43
N THR A 128 -1.71 -14.41 7.39
CA THR A 128 -1.71 -14.98 8.74
C THR A 128 -3.07 -14.78 9.42
N LEU A 129 -3.64 -13.58 9.35
CA LEU A 129 -4.93 -13.25 9.96
C LEU A 129 -6.06 -14.16 9.44
N LEU A 130 -6.16 -14.32 8.13
CA LEU A 130 -7.22 -15.12 7.50
C LEU A 130 -7.02 -16.62 7.70
N ASN A 131 -5.77 -17.11 7.74
CA ASN A 131 -5.48 -18.51 8.01
C ASN A 131 -5.74 -18.89 9.48
N SER A 132 -5.47 -17.99 10.43
CA SER A 132 -5.80 -18.21 11.84
C SER A 132 -7.30 -18.28 12.09
N SER A 133 -8.12 -17.61 11.28
CA SER A 133 -9.58 -17.67 11.39
C SER A 133 -10.20 -18.95 10.79
N LYS A 134 -9.44 -19.74 10.02
CA LYS A 134 -9.91 -21.02 9.44
C LYS A 134 -9.71 -22.21 10.39
N ARG A 135 -8.93 -22.04 11.46
CA ARG A 135 -8.70 -23.04 12.51
C ARG A 135 -9.69 -22.83 13.65
#